data_AF-A0A3S4HTX0-F1
#
_entry.id   AF-A0A3S4HTX0-F1
#
_cell.length_a   1.000
_cell.length_b   1.000
_cell.length_c   1.000
_cell.angle_alpha   90.00
_cell.angle_beta   90.00
_cell.angle_gamma   90.00
#
_symmetry.space_group_name_H-M   'P 1'
#
loop_
_entity.id
_entity.type
_entity.pdbx_description
1 polymer ?
#
loop_
_entity_poly.entity_id
_entity_poly.type
_entity_poly.pdbx_seq_one_letter_code
_entity_poly.pdbx_strand_id
1 'polypeptide(L)'
;MKGLLPWLLLLPFSVSAINVGTLTFAMDQHQTFVSKRVLNNNKSARIYQVAIRAVDRPGEQEVRSRPADGEMLYAPKQLIAASRTGRILQVFLSWPARQPRTLLSHFVS
;
A
#
# COMPACT_ATOMS: atom_id res chain seq x y z
N MET A 1 -16.89 -7.78 -43.47
CA MET A 1 -15.98 -7.62 -42.31
C MET A 1 -16.75 -7.89 -41.01
N LYS A 2 -16.99 -9.15 -40.62
CA LYS A 2 -17.82 -9.50 -39.43
C LYS A 2 -17.26 -10.65 -38.57
N GLY A 3 -16.00 -11.05 -38.78
CA GLY A 3 -15.44 -12.29 -38.19
C GLY A 3 -14.50 -12.14 -36.98
N LEU A 4 -14.14 -10.92 -36.56
CA LEU A 4 -13.08 -10.73 -35.55
C LEU A 4 -13.60 -10.52 -34.12
N LEU A 5 -14.90 -10.28 -33.93
CA LEU A 5 -15.48 -10.00 -32.61
C LEU A 5 -15.42 -11.18 -31.62
N PRO A 6 -15.64 -12.46 -32.01
CA PRO A 6 -15.59 -13.56 -31.04
C PRO A 6 -14.16 -13.90 -30.58
N TRP A 7 -13.13 -13.52 -31.36
CA TRP A 7 -11.73 -13.78 -31.02
C TRP A 7 -11.22 -12.91 -29.87
N LEU A 8 -11.73 -11.67 -29.75
CA LEU A 8 -11.33 -10.77 -28.67
C LEU A 8 -11.74 -11.27 -27.27
N LEU A 9 -12.76 -12.12 -27.18
CA LEU A 9 -13.25 -12.68 -25.90
C LEU A 9 -12.36 -13.80 -25.36
N LEU A 10 -11.44 -14.33 -26.18
CA LEU A 10 -10.50 -15.38 -25.78
C LEU A 10 -9.18 -14.82 -25.21
N LEU A 11 -9.05 -13.49 -25.09
CA LEU A 11 -7.87 -12.89 -24.50
C LEU A 11 -7.82 -13.16 -22.99
N PRO A 12 -6.73 -13.75 -22.46
CA PRO A 12 -6.63 -14.03 -21.04
C PRO A 12 -6.52 -12.73 -20.25
N PHE A 13 -7.59 -12.35 -19.55
CA PHE A 13 -7.57 -11.24 -18.60
C PHE A 13 -6.71 -11.63 -17.39
N SER A 14 -5.49 -11.11 -17.34
CA SER A 14 -4.61 -11.28 -16.19
C SER A 14 -4.99 -10.29 -15.10
N VAL A 15 -5.71 -10.75 -14.09
CA VAL A 15 -5.98 -9.95 -12.87
C VAL A 15 -4.76 -10.02 -11.96
N SER A 16 -4.15 -8.87 -11.68
CA SER A 16 -3.08 -8.74 -10.69
C SER A 16 -3.67 -8.17 -9.40
N ALA A 17 -3.61 -8.95 -8.33
CA ALA A 17 -3.97 -8.52 -6.99
C ALA A 17 -2.75 -8.64 -6.08
N ILE A 18 -2.73 -7.86 -5.00
CA ILE A 18 -1.75 -7.96 -3.92
C ILE A 18 -2.51 -8.11 -2.61
N ASN A 19 -2.05 -9.00 -1.74
CA ASN A 19 -2.62 -9.13 -0.40
C ASN A 19 -1.77 -8.31 0.57
N VAL A 20 -2.35 -7.24 1.13
CA VAL A 20 -1.69 -6.34 2.08
C VAL A 20 -2.26 -6.46 3.49
N GLY A 21 -3.06 -7.49 3.78
CA GLY A 21 -3.83 -7.60 5.02
C GLY A 21 -4.88 -6.49 5.15
N THR A 22 -5.08 -5.99 6.38
CA THR A 22 -6.03 -4.91 6.65
C THR A 22 -5.65 -3.62 5.91
N LEU A 23 -6.63 -2.94 5.32
CA LEU A 23 -6.41 -1.68 4.60
C LEU A 23 -6.16 -0.51 5.54
N THR A 24 -6.78 -0.56 6.72
CA THR A 24 -6.65 0.43 7.78
C THR A 24 -6.04 -0.20 9.02
N PHE A 25 -5.30 0.60 9.77
CA PHE A 25 -4.83 0.27 11.11
C PHE A 25 -4.86 1.53 11.96
N ALA A 26 -5.12 1.36 13.25
CA ALA A 26 -4.93 2.41 14.25
C ALA A 26 -3.60 2.15 14.97
N MET A 27 -2.84 3.21 15.19
CA MET A 27 -1.64 3.17 16.02
C MET A 27 -2.00 3.70 17.40
N ASP A 28 -1.61 2.98 18.45
CA ASP A 28 -1.78 3.43 19.83
C ASP A 28 -0.91 4.68 20.09
N GLN A 29 -1.36 5.59 20.94
CA GLN A 29 -0.63 6.80 21.35
C GLN A 29 0.74 6.52 21.98
N HIS A 30 0.95 5.32 22.54
CA HIS A 30 2.22 4.89 23.12
C HIS A 30 3.12 4.12 22.12
N GLN A 31 2.63 3.83 20.91
CA GLN A 31 3.41 3.14 19.88
C GLN A 31 4.14 4.15 18.99
N THR A 32 5.43 3.90 18.78
CA THR A 32 6.27 4.70 17.88
C THR A 32 6.44 4.06 16.50
N PHE A 33 6.00 2.81 16.34
CA PHE A 33 6.04 2.11 15.06
C PHE A 33 4.92 1.07 14.93
N VAL A 34 4.60 0.73 13.68
CA VAL A 34 3.70 -0.36 13.28
C VAL A 34 4.33 -1.16 12.16
N SER A 35 4.04 -2.46 12.11
CA SER A 35 4.53 -3.35 11.06
C SER A 35 3.37 -3.94 10.28
N LYS A 36 3.47 -3.92 8.95
CA LYS A 36 2.49 -4.49 8.03
C LYS A 36 3.13 -5.57 7.18
N ARG A 37 2.49 -6.74 7.09
CA ARG A 37 2.92 -7.81 6.18
C ARG A 37 2.28 -7.64 4.82
N VAL A 38 3.11 -7.69 3.77
CA VAL A 38 2.72 -7.61 2.37
C VAL A 38 2.99 -8.96 1.73
N LEU A 39 1.98 -9.58 1.14
CA LEU A 39 2.04 -10.90 0.56
C LEU A 39 1.89 -10.81 -0.96
N ASN A 40 2.88 -11.37 -1.67
CA ASN A 40 2.77 -11.63 -3.09
C ASN A 40 2.02 -12.94 -3.32
N ASN A 41 0.72 -12.85 -3.62
CA ASN A 41 -0.12 -13.99 -3.98
C ASN A 41 -0.09 -14.31 -5.50
N ASN A 42 0.78 -13.65 -6.27
CA ASN A 42 0.98 -13.97 -7.69
C ASN A 42 1.89 -15.19 -7.87
N LYS A 43 1.79 -15.81 -9.05
CA LYS A 43 2.65 -16.93 -9.46
C LYS A 43 4.08 -16.48 -9.84
N SER A 44 4.28 -15.19 -10.10
CA SER A 44 5.57 -14.58 -10.44
C SER A 44 6.08 -13.69 -9.31
N ALA A 45 7.40 -13.43 -9.30
CA ALA A 45 7.96 -12.37 -8.46
C ALA A 45 7.41 -11.00 -8.86
N ARG A 46 7.29 -10.10 -7.88
CA ARG A 46 6.81 -8.73 -8.07
C ARG A 46 7.65 -7.74 -7.27
N ILE A 47 7.76 -6.53 -7.81
CA ILE A 47 8.35 -5.38 -7.16
C ILE A 47 7.20 -4.47 -6.76
N TYR A 48 7.15 -4.08 -5.48
CA TYR A 48 6.15 -3.17 -4.97
C TYR A 48 6.80 -1.88 -4.50
N GLN A 49 6.30 -0.74 -4.95
CA GLN A 49 6.69 0.55 -4.41
C GLN A 49 5.73 0.96 -3.29
N VAL A 50 6.29 1.48 -2.21
CA VAL A 50 5.54 1.93 -1.04
C VAL A 50 5.55 3.45 -0.96
N ALA A 51 4.36 4.04 -0.89
CA ALA A 51 4.17 5.46 -0.61
C ALA A 51 3.20 5.65 0.54
N ILE A 52 3.49 6.64 1.38
CA ILE A 52 2.63 7.04 2.50
C ILE A 52 2.11 8.45 2.25
N ARG A 53 0.85 8.66 2.61
CA ARG A 53 0.17 9.96 2.59
C ARG A 53 -0.50 10.21 3.93
N ALA A 54 -0.39 11.45 4.40
CA ALA A 54 -1.21 11.96 5.49
C ALA A 54 -2.58 12.36 4.94
N VAL A 55 -3.62 12.06 5.69
CA VAL A 55 -4.98 12.52 5.40
C VAL A 55 -5.44 13.37 6.57
N ASP A 56 -5.73 14.65 6.30
CA ASP A 56 -6.18 15.61 7.33
C ASP A 56 -7.69 15.55 7.56
N ARG A 57 -8.49 15.29 6.52
CA ARG A 57 -9.97 15.23 6.57
C ARG A 57 -10.48 14.00 5.82
N PRO A 58 -10.50 12.80 6.41
CA PRO A 58 -11.01 11.61 5.71
C PRO A 58 -12.51 11.79 5.38
N GLY A 59 -12.94 11.40 4.18
CA GLY A 59 -14.33 11.51 3.74
C GLY A 59 -14.48 12.20 2.38
N GLU A 60 -15.64 12.81 2.12
CA GLU A 60 -15.95 13.41 0.81
C GLU A 60 -15.04 14.60 0.44
N GLN A 61 -14.44 15.26 1.45
CA GLN A 61 -13.49 16.37 1.29
C GLN A 61 -12.06 15.94 1.64
N GLU A 62 -11.63 14.79 1.13
CA GLU A 62 -10.32 14.23 1.44
C GLU A 62 -9.16 15.11 1.00
N VAL A 63 -8.44 15.66 1.97
CA VAL A 63 -7.19 16.38 1.73
C VAL A 63 -6.03 15.44 2.03
N ARG A 64 -5.34 15.03 0.96
CA ARG A 64 -4.11 14.23 1.02
C ARG A 64 -2.89 15.15 0.98
N SER A 65 -1.98 14.97 1.92
CA SER A 65 -0.72 15.69 1.97
C SER A 65 0.45 14.71 2.14
N ARG A 66 1.65 15.16 1.79
CA ARG A 66 2.87 14.46 2.21
C ARG A 66 3.09 14.81 3.70
N PRO A 67 3.30 13.82 4.58
CA PRO A 67 3.70 14.10 5.96
C PRO A 67 4.93 15.01 5.98
N ALA A 68 5.02 15.93 6.94
CA ALA A 68 6.21 16.78 7.00
C ALA A 68 7.45 15.91 7.27
N ASP A 69 8.61 16.36 6.80
CA ASP A 69 9.83 15.56 6.97
C ASP A 69 10.10 15.33 8.46
N GLY A 70 10.44 14.08 8.79
CA GLY A 70 10.64 13.65 10.17
C GLY A 70 9.36 13.15 10.85
N GLU A 71 8.15 13.64 10.52
CA GLU A 71 6.90 13.21 11.18
C GLU A 71 6.63 11.72 11.01
N MET A 72 7.05 11.17 9.87
CA MET A 72 6.80 9.78 9.53
C MET A 72 7.89 9.20 8.65
N LEU A 73 8.41 8.06 9.07
CA LEU A 73 9.43 7.30 8.34
C LEU A 73 8.87 5.92 8.03
N TYR A 74 9.31 5.32 6.94
CA TYR A 74 8.92 3.95 6.62
C TYR A 74 10.00 3.26 5.80
N ALA A 75 10.11 1.95 5.99
CA ALA A 75 11.08 1.14 5.30
C ALA A 75 10.59 -0.30 5.05
N PRO A 76 10.95 -0.89 3.90
CA PRO A 76 11.66 -0.28 2.76
C PRO A 76 10.71 0.47 1.81
N LYS A 77 11.24 1.42 1.02
CA LYS A 77 10.45 2.15 -0.01
C LYS A 77 10.08 1.28 -1.21
N GLN A 78 10.82 0.20 -1.41
CA GLN A 78 10.60 -0.78 -2.47
C GLN A 78 10.78 -2.18 -1.89
N LEU A 79 9.87 -3.07 -2.23
CA LEU A 79 9.82 -4.45 -1.75
C LEU A 79 9.91 -5.39 -2.94
N ILE A 80 10.87 -6.32 -2.90
CA ILE A 80 10.92 -7.42 -3.86
C ILE A 80 10.37 -8.66 -3.16
N ALA A 81 9.26 -9.18 -3.66
CA ALA A 81 8.61 -10.37 -3.13
C ALA A 81 8.59 -11.47 -4.20
N ALA A 82 9.26 -12.58 -3.90
CA ALA A 82 9.19 -13.78 -4.73
C ALA A 82 7.75 -14.34 -4.75
N SER A 83 7.47 -15.21 -5.72
CA SER A 83 6.18 -15.89 -5.85
C SER A 83 5.73 -16.52 -4.52
N ARG A 84 4.49 -16.29 -4.12
CA ARG A 84 3.88 -16.83 -2.88
C ARG A 84 4.58 -16.43 -1.57
N THR A 85 5.43 -15.39 -1.56
CA THR A 85 6.17 -14.97 -0.35
C THR A 85 5.64 -13.67 0.29
N GLY A 86 5.95 -13.50 1.57
CA GLY A 86 5.68 -12.28 2.33
C GLY A 86 6.91 -11.42 2.60
N ARG A 87 6.68 -10.12 2.76
CA ARG A 87 7.64 -9.13 3.24
C ARG A 87 7.01 -8.23 4.30
N ILE A 88 7.84 -7.60 5.12
CA ILE A 88 7.40 -6.70 6.18
C ILE A 88 7.72 -5.26 5.76
N LEU A 89 6.72 -4.40 5.90
CA LEU A 89 6.86 -2.95 5.86
C LEU A 89 6.78 -2.44 7.30
N GLN A 90 7.79 -1.69 7.74
CA GLN A 90 7.75 -1.01 9.02
C GLN A 90 7.50 0.47 8.80
N VAL A 91 6.61 1.03 9.60
CA VAL A 91 6.20 2.43 9.55
C VAL A 91 6.43 3.00 10.94
N PHE A 92 7.24 4.05 11.01
CA PHE A 92 7.64 4.74 12.23
C PHE A 92 6.99 6.13 12.25
N LEU A 93 6.52 6.53 13.42
CA LEU A 93 5.98 7.85 13.68
C LEU A 93 6.95 8.58 14.61
N SER A 94 7.32 9.82 14.29
CA SER A 94 8.02 10.65 15.26
C SER A 94 7.02 11.44 16.10
N TRP A 95 7.37 11.61 17.37
CA TRP A 95 6.60 12.38 18.34
C TRP A 95 7.21 13.79 18.49
N PRO A 96 6.41 14.87 18.65
CA PRO A 96 4.96 14.89 18.79
C PRO A 96 4.21 14.87 17.46
N ALA A 97 3.37 13.86 17.28
CA ALA A 97 2.41 13.84 16.18
C ALA A 97 1.41 14.98 16.43
N ARG A 98 1.42 16.00 15.57
CA ARG A 98 0.63 17.22 15.80
C ARG A 98 -0.87 16.96 16.00
N GLN A 99 -1.44 15.91 15.38
CA GLN A 99 -2.85 15.48 15.49
C GLN A 99 -3.00 14.01 15.06
N PRO A 100 -4.04 13.27 15.50
CA PRO A 100 -4.34 11.94 14.98
C PRO A 100 -4.71 12.03 13.48
N ARG A 101 -3.86 11.47 12.62
CA ARG A 101 -4.05 11.45 11.16
C ARG A 101 -4.29 10.04 10.65
N THR A 102 -5.18 9.88 9.68
CA THR A 102 -5.36 8.60 8.97
C THR A 102 -4.21 8.40 7.98
N LEU A 103 -3.64 7.19 7.98
CA LEU A 103 -2.50 6.83 7.14
C LEU A 103 -2.93 5.85 6.07
N LEU A 104 -2.75 6.23 4.80
CA LEU A 104 -2.97 5.36 3.66
C LEU A 104 -1.62 4.90 3.11
N SER A 105 -1.43 3.58 3.06
CA SER A 105 -0.27 2.95 2.43
C SER A 105 -0.66 2.45 1.05
N HIS A 106 -0.04 3.02 0.01
CA HIS A 106 -0.26 2.62 -1.37
C HIS A 106 0.88 1.69 -1.82
N PHE A 107 0.50 0.55 -2.39
CA PHE A 107 1.40 -0.39 -3.03
C PHE A 107 1.13 -0.39 -4.54
N VAL A 108 2.12 0.00 -5.32
CA VAL A 108 2.06 -0.04 -6.79
C VAL A 108 2.93 -1.19 -7.27
N SER A 109 2.38 -2.07 -8.12
CA SER A 109 3.05 -3.22 -8.74
C SER A 109 3.59 -2.88 -10.12
#